data_AF-A0A2G7H0N1-F1
#
_entry.id   AF-A0A2G7H0N1-F1
#
_cell.length_a   1.000
_cell.length_b   1.000
_cell.length_c   1.000
_cell.angle_alpha   90.00
_cell.angle_beta   90.00
_cell.angle_gamma   90.00
#
_symmetry.space_group_name_H-M   'P 1'
#
loop_
_entity.id
_entity.type
_entity.pdbx_description
1 polymer ?
#
loop_
_entity_poly.entity_id
_entity_poly.type
_entity_poly.pdbx_seq_one_letter_code
_entity_poly.pdbx_strand_id
1 'polypeptide(L)'
;MTATQYRPTSAHLSTPEPAAPLRNLPLYSLPIYSLEVISPSGRAPHLDGWTVQTWPVASLGDLTVQARPHGAASPDDLRAALTRAGFTPLGPVRTHR
;
A
#
# COMPACT_ATOMS: atom_id res chain seq x y z
N MET A 1 48.51 -21.12 30.29
CA MET A 1 48.61 -21.80 28.98
C MET A 1 47.38 -22.66 28.80
N THR A 2 46.81 -22.60 27.60
CA THR A 2 45.84 -23.54 26.97
C THR A 2 44.36 -23.44 27.36
N ALA A 3 43.59 -22.95 26.38
CA ALA A 3 42.14 -22.98 26.27
C ALA A 3 41.65 -24.34 25.75
N THR A 4 40.43 -24.75 26.11
CA THR A 4 39.57 -25.59 25.26
C THR A 4 38.11 -25.25 25.50
N GLN A 5 37.48 -24.75 24.45
CA GLN A 5 36.07 -24.42 24.34
C GLN A 5 35.23 -25.70 24.26
N TYR A 6 34.02 -25.69 24.85
CA TYR A 6 32.96 -26.63 24.48
C TYR A 6 31.86 -25.85 23.77
N ARG A 7 31.63 -26.22 22.52
CA ARG A 7 30.69 -25.61 21.57
C ARG A 7 29.30 -26.24 21.77
N PRO A 8 28.24 -25.49 22.10
CA PRO A 8 26.89 -26.03 21.99
C PRO A 8 26.45 -25.93 20.52
N THR A 9 26.43 -27.07 19.83
CA THR A 9 25.75 -27.18 18.54
C THR A 9 24.26 -27.42 18.82
N SER A 10 23.48 -26.34 18.97
CA SER A 10 22.03 -26.42 18.82
C SER A 10 21.70 -26.13 17.37
N ALA A 11 21.54 -27.19 16.58
CA ALA A 11 20.89 -27.10 15.28
C ALA A 11 19.42 -26.72 15.52
N HIS A 12 19.11 -25.43 15.38
CA HIS A 12 17.74 -24.95 15.35
C HIS A 12 17.11 -25.50 14.07
N LEU A 13 16.25 -26.52 14.20
CA LEU A 13 15.38 -26.94 13.11
C LEU A 13 14.49 -25.76 12.75
N SER A 14 14.83 -25.04 11.67
CA SER A 14 13.93 -24.11 11.01
C SER A 14 12.82 -24.93 10.36
N THR A 15 11.73 -25.13 11.10
CA THR A 15 10.44 -25.49 10.51
C THR A 15 10.12 -24.48 9.41
N PRO A 16 9.73 -24.88 8.19
CA PRO A 16 9.22 -23.94 7.20
C PRO A 16 7.93 -23.36 7.74
N GLU A 17 7.98 -22.09 8.14
CA GLU A 17 6.81 -21.32 8.54
C GLU A 17 5.79 -21.37 7.40
N PRO A 18 4.54 -21.81 7.64
CA PRO A 18 3.52 -21.76 6.61
C PRO A 18 3.29 -20.29 6.27
N ALA A 19 3.50 -19.91 5.00
CA ALA A 19 3.30 -18.55 4.51
C ALA A 19 1.96 -18.00 5.01
N ALA A 20 2.01 -17.09 5.99
CA ALA A 20 0.81 -16.44 6.48
C ALA A 20 0.11 -15.79 5.28
N PRO A 21 -1.23 -15.87 5.17
CA PRO A 21 -1.93 -15.23 4.08
C PRO A 21 -1.63 -13.74 4.13
N LEU A 22 -1.17 -13.17 3.00
CA LEU A 22 -0.88 -11.74 2.83
C LEU A 22 -2.05 -10.81 3.23
N ARG A 23 -3.23 -11.37 3.53
CA ARG A 23 -4.41 -10.70 4.08
C ARG A 23 -4.21 -10.07 5.45
N ASN A 24 -3.26 -10.54 6.27
CA ASN A 24 -3.05 -10.04 7.63
C ASN A 24 -1.78 -9.20 7.82
N LEU A 25 -1.22 -8.66 6.73
CA LEU A 25 -0.16 -7.68 6.85
C LEU A 25 -0.68 -6.49 7.66
N PRO A 26 0.00 -6.08 8.75
CA PRO A 26 -0.41 -4.89 9.49
C PRO A 26 -0.45 -3.71 8.51
N LEU A 27 -1.51 -2.90 8.52
CA LEU A 27 -1.76 -1.86 7.50
C LEU A 27 -0.57 -0.90 7.28
N TYR A 28 0.30 -0.75 8.29
CA TYR A 28 1.53 0.06 8.21
C TYR A 28 2.63 -0.55 7.32
N SER A 29 2.54 -1.85 7.00
CA SER A 29 3.48 -2.57 6.13
C SER A 29 3.05 -2.58 4.66
N LEU A 30 1.82 -2.13 4.37
CA LEU A 30 1.32 -1.99 3.00
C LEU A 30 1.72 -0.64 2.40
N PRO A 31 2.11 -0.61 1.12
CA PRO A 31 2.54 0.62 0.45
C PRO A 31 1.41 1.64 0.42
N ILE A 32 1.79 2.91 0.46
CA ILE A 32 0.89 4.03 0.21
C ILE A 32 1.09 4.44 -1.25
N TYR A 33 -0.01 4.63 -1.96
CA TYR A 33 0.02 5.15 -3.32
C TYR A 33 -0.52 6.57 -3.36
N SER A 34 0.09 7.44 -4.18
CA SER A 34 -0.38 8.80 -4.36
C SER A 34 -0.37 9.22 -5.83
N LEU A 35 -1.39 9.95 -6.25
CA LEU A 35 -1.50 10.56 -7.57
C LEU A 35 -2.48 11.74 -7.53
N GLU A 36 -2.45 12.53 -8.58
CA GLU A 36 -3.46 13.57 -8.81
C GLU A 36 -4.61 12.99 -9.65
N VAL A 37 -5.81 13.52 -9.45
CA VAL A 37 -7.00 13.15 -10.20
C VAL A 37 -7.86 14.38 -10.50
N ILE A 38 -8.59 14.36 -11.61
CA ILE A 38 -9.73 15.26 -11.80
C ILE A 38 -10.96 14.59 -11.19
N SER A 39 -11.62 15.31 -10.27
CA SER A 39 -12.88 14.92 -9.65
C SER A 39 -14.05 15.57 -10.38
N PRO A 40 -15.05 14.80 -10.85
CA PRO A 40 -16.23 15.37 -11.48
C PRO A 40 -17.08 16.22 -10.52
N SER A 41 -16.90 16.07 -9.20
CA SER A 41 -17.69 16.75 -8.17
C SER A 41 -16.85 17.50 -7.14
N GLY A 42 -15.52 17.48 -7.26
CA GLY A 42 -14.59 18.00 -6.24
C GLY A 42 -14.59 17.20 -4.92
N ARG A 43 -15.29 16.07 -4.85
CA ARG A 43 -15.37 15.22 -3.65
C ARG A 43 -14.34 14.12 -3.66
N ALA A 44 -13.98 13.66 -2.46
CA ALA A 44 -13.11 12.50 -2.27
C ALA A 44 -13.73 11.23 -2.87
N PRO A 45 -12.95 10.37 -3.55
CA PRO A 45 -13.44 9.10 -4.06
C PRO A 45 -13.67 8.12 -2.92
N HIS A 46 -14.79 7.40 -2.97
CA HIS A 46 -15.00 6.21 -2.15
C HIS A 46 -14.56 4.99 -2.97
N LEU A 47 -13.50 4.31 -2.52
CA LEU A 47 -12.92 3.16 -3.19
C LEU A 47 -12.98 1.93 -2.28
N ASP A 48 -13.70 0.89 -2.69
CA ASP A 48 -13.84 -0.34 -1.91
C ASP A 48 -12.48 -1.03 -1.73
N GLY A 49 -12.15 -1.37 -0.47
CA GLY A 49 -10.87 -2.00 -0.13
C GLY A 49 -9.70 -1.03 -0.03
N TRP A 50 -9.96 0.29 -0.01
CA TRP A 50 -8.95 1.33 0.15
C TRP A 50 -9.31 2.28 1.28
N THR A 51 -8.31 2.69 2.05
CA THR A 51 -8.39 3.90 2.87
C THR A 51 -7.87 5.05 2.04
N VAL A 52 -8.72 6.06 1.80
CA VAL A 52 -8.39 7.19 0.93
C VAL A 52 -8.39 8.50 1.71
N GLN A 53 -7.39 9.32 1.44
CA GLN A 53 -7.30 10.72 1.85
C GLN A 53 -7.14 11.58 0.61
N THR A 54 -7.76 12.75 0.61
CA THR A 54 -7.68 13.69 -0.51
C THR A 54 -7.40 15.11 -0.05
N TRP A 55 -6.64 15.83 -0.86
CA TRP A 55 -6.39 17.26 -0.69
C TRP A 55 -6.72 17.98 -2.00
N PRO A 56 -7.46 19.10 -1.97
CA PRO A 56 -7.61 19.94 -3.15
C PRO A 56 -6.26 20.55 -3.53
N VAL A 57 -5.93 20.54 -4.81
CA VAL A 57 -4.68 21.12 -5.34
C VAL A 57 -4.95 22.49 -5.97
N ALA A 58 -6.08 22.64 -6.67
CA ALA A 58 -6.59 23.92 -7.14
C ALA A 58 -8.14 23.99 -7.07
N SER A 59 -8.68 25.16 -7.42
CA SER A 59 -10.14 25.40 -7.42
C SER A 59 -10.89 24.75 -8.59
N LEU A 60 -10.19 24.02 -9.49
CA LEU A 60 -10.74 23.53 -10.75
C LEU A 60 -11.24 22.07 -10.68
N GLY A 61 -11.37 21.51 -9.49
CA GLY A 61 -11.87 20.15 -9.27
C GLY A 61 -10.79 19.06 -9.26
N ASP A 62 -9.53 19.44 -9.22
CA ASP A 62 -8.37 18.57 -9.07
C ASP A 62 -8.06 18.26 -7.60
N LEU A 63 -7.76 16.98 -7.35
CA LEU A 63 -7.47 16.45 -6.03
C LEU A 63 -6.16 15.65 -6.07
N THR A 64 -5.30 15.85 -5.08
CA THR A 64 -4.32 14.83 -4.71
C THR A 64 -5.04 13.73 -3.96
N VAL A 65 -4.88 12.49 -4.42
CA VAL A 65 -5.36 11.28 -3.75
C VAL A 65 -4.16 10.55 -3.15
N GLN A 66 -4.28 10.20 -1.88
CA GLN A 66 -3.43 9.21 -1.24
C GLN A 66 -4.30 8.02 -0.84
N ALA A 67 -3.91 6.83 -1.25
CA ALA A 67 -4.67 5.62 -1.00
C ALA A 67 -3.77 4.53 -0.44
N ARG A 68 -4.25 3.88 0.62
CA ARG A 68 -3.64 2.68 1.21
C ARG A 68 -4.59 1.51 0.99
N PRO A 69 -4.14 0.39 0.39
CA PRO A 69 -5.00 -0.76 0.21
C PRO A 69 -5.20 -1.49 1.55
N HIS A 70 -6.35 -2.16 1.70
CA HIS A 70 -6.62 -3.05 2.85
C HIS A 70 -6.00 -4.44 2.69
N GLY A 71 -5.39 -4.72 1.54
CA GLY A 71 -4.70 -5.98 1.22
C GLY A 71 -3.65 -5.78 0.12
N ALA A 72 -3.24 -6.87 -0.53
CA ALA A 72 -2.33 -6.79 -1.66
C ALA A 72 -2.99 -6.08 -2.86
N ALA A 73 -2.45 -4.94 -3.27
CA ALA A 73 -2.90 -4.19 -4.43
C ALA A 73 -1.72 -3.46 -5.09
N SER A 74 -1.77 -3.34 -6.41
CA SER A 74 -0.78 -2.64 -7.23
C SER A 74 -1.17 -1.18 -7.50
N PRO A 75 -0.25 -0.36 -8.01
CA PRO A 75 -0.57 0.99 -8.49
C PRO A 75 -1.65 1.00 -9.59
N ASP A 76 -1.67 -0.01 -10.46
CA ASP A 76 -2.67 -0.12 -11.53
C ASP A 76 -4.06 -0.48 -11.01
N ASP A 77 -4.14 -1.25 -9.92
CA ASP A 77 -5.42 -1.52 -9.24
C ASP A 77 -6.04 -0.23 -8.69
N LEU A 78 -5.22 0.66 -8.11
CA LEU A 78 -5.68 1.98 -7.67
C LEU A 78 -6.20 2.81 -8.85
N ARG A 79 -5.44 2.84 -9.95
CA ARG A 79 -5.83 3.59 -11.16
C ARG A 79 -7.16 3.08 -11.72
N ALA A 80 -7.31 1.77 -11.82
CA ALA A 80 -8.55 1.14 -12.28
C ALA A 80 -9.72 1.41 -11.31
N ALA A 81 -9.49 1.41 -10.00
CA ALA A 81 -10.51 1.75 -9.02
C ALA A 81 -10.99 3.21 -9.16
N LEU A 82 -10.06 4.15 -9.33
CA LEU A 82 -10.38 5.57 -9.55
C LEU A 82 -11.16 5.80 -10.85
N THR A 83 -10.73 5.18 -11.95
CA THR A 83 -11.46 5.28 -13.23
C THR A 83 -12.87 4.71 -13.13
N ARG A 84 -13.06 3.56 -12.46
CA ARG A 84 -14.39 2.99 -12.21
C ARG A 84 -15.27 3.89 -11.33
N ALA A 85 -14.67 4.63 -10.40
CA ALA A 85 -15.35 5.62 -9.57
C ALA A 85 -15.65 6.94 -10.31
N GLY A 86 -15.28 7.07 -11.59
CA GLY A 86 -15.54 8.25 -12.41
C GLY A 86 -14.49 9.36 -12.29
N PHE A 87 -13.34 9.08 -11.66
CA PHE A 87 -12.24 10.02 -11.55
C PHE A 87 -11.28 9.84 -12.72
N THR A 88 -10.63 10.93 -13.15
CA THR A 88 -9.60 10.87 -14.21
C THR A 88 -8.22 10.92 -13.57
N PRO A 89 -7.45 9.81 -13.55
CA PRO A 89 -6.10 9.79 -13.01
C PRO A 89 -5.15 10.67 -13.83
N LEU A 90 -4.35 11.49 -13.15
CA LEU A 90 -3.35 12.35 -13.76
C LEU A 90 -1.95 11.82 -13.45
N GLY A 91 -1.20 11.53 -14.51
CA GLY A 91 0.20 11.12 -14.41
C GLY A 91 0.43 9.74 -13.76
N PRO A 92 1.68 9.46 -13.35
CA PRO A 92 2.06 8.19 -12.74
C PRO A 92 1.64 8.11 -11.26
N VAL A 93 1.27 6.91 -10.82
CA VAL A 93 1.04 6.61 -9.40
C VAL A 93 2.39 6.48 -8.71
N ARG A 94 2.63 7.31 -7.70
CA ARG A 94 3.83 7.25 -6.86
C ARG A 94 3.60 6.27 -5.72
N THR A 95 4.63 5.49 -5.39
CA THR A 95 4.58 4.49 -4.31
C THR A 95 5.50 4.91 -3.17
N HIS A 96 4.99 4.82 -1.95
CA HIS A 96 5.70 5.14 -0.70
C HIS A 96 5.64 3.93 0.25
N ARG A 97 6.68 3.74 1.08
CA ARG A 97 6.75 2.69 2.11
C ARG A 97 6.93 3.31 3.48
#